data_AF-A0A926HRI4-F1
#
_entry.id   AF-A0A926HRI4-F1
#
_cell.length_a   1.000
_cell.length_b   1.000
_cell.length_c   1.000
_cell.angle_alpha   90.00
_cell.angle_beta   90.00
_cell.angle_gamma   90.00
#
_symmetry.space_group_name_H-M   'P 1'
#
loop_
_entity.id
_entity.type
_entity.pdbx_description
1 polymer ?
#
loop_
_entity_poly.entity_id
_entity_poly.type
_entity_poly.pdbx_seq_one_letter_code
_entity_poly.pdbx_strand_id
1 'polypeptide(L)'
;MQKSNEELAILLQRGKSQYAGELWSGVEKLARYWVQRFYTRYQDRYRARGIETGDLMQCSYLAMVEAVEKYDMSVGCKFSTFFCIYLKKELWDCLGYRTAAQRYDAQPAALSLERQIIEGEEGLTLGDTVADDTAENALQAVIDTVYNEKAREDIAAARAHLNADEDGIISRVFYRGQTVAEIAKETGQKYGRISRLYSGALRKMYHAKELREYREEYTVNLAYRATGLQTFLEWNGSSVERAVLRLYDLDEKTCKAY
;
A
#
# COMPACT_ATOMS: atom_id res chain seq x y z
N MET A 1 37.08 40.73 29.27
CA MET A 1 35.93 41.35 28.60
C MET A 1 35.17 40.23 27.89
N GLN A 2 33.90 40.01 28.21
CA GLN A 2 33.09 38.94 27.60
C GLN A 2 32.82 39.32 26.15
N LYS A 3 33.14 38.43 25.19
CA LYS A 3 32.91 38.67 23.76
C LYS A 3 31.41 38.62 23.47
N SER A 4 30.94 39.41 22.51
CA SER A 4 29.53 39.35 22.10
C SER A 4 29.23 38.06 21.34
N ASN A 5 27.96 37.63 21.32
CA ASN A 5 27.54 36.45 20.57
C ASN A 5 27.85 36.59 19.06
N GLU A 6 27.73 37.80 18.52
CA GLU A 6 28.05 38.12 17.13
C GLU A 6 29.55 37.95 16.85
N GLU A 7 30.40 38.44 17.75
CA GLU A 7 31.86 38.28 17.63
C GLU A 7 32.27 36.81 17.74
N LEU A 8 31.63 36.06 18.65
CA LEU A 8 31.86 34.62 18.82
C LEU A 8 31.45 33.83 17.57
N ALA A 9 30.33 34.19 16.91
CA ALA A 9 29.91 33.57 15.66
C ALA A 9 30.95 33.79 14.54
N ILE A 10 31.46 35.02 14.38
CA ILE A 10 32.51 35.31 13.39
C ILE A 10 33.83 34.58 13.72
N LEU A 11 34.18 34.45 15.00
CA LEU A 11 35.37 33.69 15.41
C LEU A 11 35.24 32.20 15.10
N LEU A 12 34.04 31.64 15.23
CA LEU A 12 33.75 30.25 14.87
C LEU A 12 33.80 30.02 13.37
N GLN A 13 33.26 30.94 12.55
CA GLN A 13 33.42 30.90 11.09
C GLN A 13 34.89 30.90 10.66
N ARG A 14 35.76 31.59 11.42
CA ARG A 14 37.21 31.61 11.19
C ARG A 14 37.94 30.37 11.71
N GLY A 15 37.21 29.31 12.08
CA GLY A 15 37.77 28.02 12.49
C GLY A 15 38.16 27.91 13.96
N LYS A 16 37.83 28.89 14.82
CA LYS A 16 38.15 28.84 16.25
C LYS A 16 37.08 28.10 17.05
N SER A 17 37.01 26.78 16.88
CA SER A 17 36.02 25.87 17.50
C SER A 17 35.93 25.94 19.02
N GLN A 18 37.01 26.34 19.70
CA GLN A 18 37.06 26.51 21.16
C GLN A 18 36.00 27.47 21.71
N TYR A 19 35.47 28.39 20.89
CA TYR A 19 34.45 29.35 21.29
C TYR A 19 33.01 28.83 21.15
N ALA A 20 32.80 27.60 20.68
CA ALA A 20 31.47 27.04 20.47
C ALA A 20 30.70 26.90 21.78
N GLY A 21 31.39 26.49 22.85
CA GLY A 21 30.80 26.40 24.19
C GLY A 21 30.39 27.77 24.73
N GLU A 22 31.23 28.79 24.56
CA GLU A 22 30.92 30.17 25.01
C GLU A 22 29.70 30.74 24.27
N LEU A 23 29.63 30.54 22.95
CA LEU A 23 28.46 30.97 22.16
C LEU A 23 27.20 30.21 22.57
N TRP A 24 27.32 28.89 22.75
CA TRP A 24 26.21 28.05 23.17
C TRP A 24 25.64 28.50 24.51
N SER A 25 26.48 28.73 25.52
CA SER A 25 26.03 29.26 26.82
C SER A 25 25.26 30.58 26.70
N GLY A 26 25.58 31.41 25.70
CA GLY A 26 24.88 32.65 25.40
C GLY A 26 23.47 32.46 24.80
N VAL A 27 23.22 31.37 24.07
CA VAL A 27 21.95 31.08 23.38
C VAL A 27 21.17 29.91 23.96
N GLU A 28 21.75 29.13 24.88
CA GLU A 28 21.17 27.90 25.42
C GLU A 28 19.81 28.13 26.08
N LYS A 29 19.66 29.22 26.84
CA LYS A 29 18.38 29.56 27.50
C LYS A 29 17.28 29.83 26.47
N LEU A 30 17.63 30.46 25.35
CA LEU A 30 16.71 30.72 24.25
C LEU A 30 16.33 29.41 23.55
N ALA A 31 17.30 28.52 23.31
CA ALA A 31 17.05 27.19 22.77
C ALA A 31 16.09 26.40 23.66
N ARG A 32 16.41 26.32 24.97
CA ARG A 32 15.60 25.63 25.99
C ARG A 32 14.16 26.17 26.05
N TYR A 33 13.98 27.48 25.98
CA TYR A 33 12.65 28.11 25.95
C TYR A 33 11.81 27.61 24.77
N TRP A 34 12.38 27.63 23.56
CA TRP A 34 11.67 27.19 22.36
C TRP A 34 11.44 25.68 22.33
N VAL A 35 12.45 24.88 22.72
CA VAL A 35 12.34 23.42 22.85
C VAL A 35 11.20 23.05 23.78
N GLN A 36 11.16 23.63 24.99
CA GLN A 36 10.10 23.35 25.96
C GLN A 36 8.72 23.74 25.41
N ARG A 37 8.61 24.93 24.80
CA ARG A 37 7.35 25.43 24.22
C ARG A 37 6.85 24.53 23.09
N PHE A 38 7.73 24.05 22.21
CA PHE A 38 7.37 23.15 21.13
C PHE A 38 7.03 21.76 21.65
N TYR A 39 7.83 21.22 22.55
CA TYR A 39 7.62 19.89 23.11
C TYR A 39 6.29 19.79 23.85
N THR A 40 5.95 20.76 24.71
CA THR A 40 4.64 20.78 25.39
C THR A 40 3.47 20.89 24.42
N ARG A 41 3.63 21.61 23.30
CA ARG A 41 2.55 21.79 22.31
C ARG A 41 2.34 20.57 21.41
N TYR A 42 3.40 19.81 21.14
CA TYR A 42 3.40 18.69 20.19
C TYR A 42 3.90 17.38 20.82
N GLN A 43 3.67 17.22 22.13
CA GLN A 43 4.23 16.16 22.96
C GLN A 43 3.94 14.76 22.40
N ASP A 44 2.68 14.51 22.04
CA ASP A 44 2.26 13.20 21.52
C ASP A 44 2.98 12.85 20.21
N ARG A 45 3.25 13.85 19.37
CA ARG A 45 3.93 13.65 18.08
C ARG A 45 5.42 13.43 18.23
N TYR A 46 6.06 14.13 19.15
CA TYR A 46 7.47 13.87 19.47
C TYR A 46 7.65 12.49 20.10
N ARG A 47 6.78 12.11 21.05
CA ARG A 47 6.78 10.78 21.67
C ARG A 47 6.51 9.66 20.69
N ALA A 48 5.55 9.84 19.78
CA ALA A 48 5.27 8.91 18.70
C ALA A 48 6.49 8.65 17.79
N ARG A 49 7.42 9.60 17.72
CA ARG A 49 8.67 9.51 16.95
C ARG A 49 9.87 9.12 17.82
N GLY A 50 9.67 8.85 19.11
CA GLY A 50 10.73 8.54 20.07
C GLY A 50 11.69 9.70 20.35
N ILE A 51 11.25 10.95 20.14
CA ILE A 51 12.08 12.15 20.33
C ILE A 51 11.79 12.76 21.70
N GLU A 52 12.83 12.96 22.50
CA GLU A 52 12.75 13.62 23.80
C GLU A 52 13.27 15.07 23.76
N THR A 53 13.04 15.81 24.84
CA THR A 53 13.56 17.19 24.97
C THR A 53 15.09 17.24 24.93
N GLY A 54 15.77 16.19 25.40
CA GLY A 54 17.22 16.05 25.31
C GLY A 54 17.71 16.01 23.87
N ASP A 55 17.01 15.28 23.00
CA ASP A 55 17.33 15.19 21.57
C ASP A 55 17.12 16.54 20.88
N LEU A 56 15.99 17.20 21.17
CA LEU A 56 15.71 18.53 20.62
C LEU A 56 16.75 19.57 21.04
N MET A 57 17.28 19.47 22.27
CA MET A 57 18.38 20.33 22.72
C MET A 57 19.67 20.06 21.94
N GLN A 58 20.00 18.80 21.66
CA GLN A 58 21.16 18.45 20.82
C GLN A 58 20.98 18.95 19.39
N CYS A 59 19.82 18.76 18.78
CA CYS A 59 19.49 19.32 17.47
C CYS A 59 19.59 20.86 17.46
N SER A 60 19.20 21.51 18.54
CA SER A 60 19.32 22.97 18.69
C SER A 60 20.79 23.43 18.69
N TYR A 61 21.71 22.64 19.22
CA TYR A 61 23.15 22.92 19.12
C TYR A 61 23.64 22.81 17.67
N LEU A 62 23.23 21.78 16.94
CA LEU A 62 23.55 21.65 15.50
C LEU A 62 22.96 22.81 14.69
N ALA A 63 21.74 23.25 15.02
CA ALA A 63 21.12 24.42 14.42
C ALA A 63 21.93 25.70 14.67
N MET A 64 22.58 25.82 15.84
CA MET A 64 23.47 26.94 16.15
C MET A 64 24.71 26.89 15.25
N VAL A 65 25.31 25.72 15.05
CA VAL A 65 26.48 25.56 14.18
C VAL A 65 26.11 25.91 12.73
N GLU A 66 24.98 25.44 12.22
CA GLU A 66 24.48 25.82 10.88
C GLU A 66 24.21 27.33 10.77
N ALA A 67 23.61 27.93 11.82
CA ALA A 67 23.36 29.36 11.86
C ALA A 67 24.67 30.16 11.86
N VAL A 68 25.72 29.69 12.54
CA VAL A 68 27.03 30.33 12.55
C VAL A 68 27.61 30.37 11.14
N GLU A 69 27.55 29.29 10.37
CA GLU A 69 28.12 29.26 9.01
C GLU A 69 27.51 30.33 8.08
N LYS A 70 26.22 30.63 8.27
CA LYS A 70 25.45 31.53 7.39
C LYS A 70 25.24 32.93 7.98
N TYR A 71 25.73 33.18 9.19
CA TYR A 71 25.53 34.46 9.86
C TYR A 71 26.40 35.56 9.24
N ASP A 72 25.80 36.72 8.99
CA ASP A 72 26.50 37.92 8.54
C ASP A 72 26.28 39.06 9.52
N MET A 73 27.38 39.53 10.12
CA MET A 73 27.38 40.62 11.08
C MET A 73 27.12 41.99 10.41
N SER A 74 27.43 42.15 9.12
CA SER A 74 27.27 43.41 8.38
C SER A 74 25.80 43.80 8.19
N VAL A 75 24.90 42.81 8.20
CA VAL A 75 23.44 42.99 8.11
C VAL A 75 22.88 43.67 9.37
N GLY A 76 23.60 43.67 10.49
CA GLY A 76 23.19 44.33 11.73
C GLY A 76 22.11 43.60 12.53
N CYS A 77 21.78 42.35 12.17
CA CYS A 77 20.85 41.51 12.92
C CYS A 77 21.57 40.82 14.08
N LYS A 78 20.97 40.77 15.28
CA LYS A 78 21.52 40.04 16.43
C LYS A 78 21.61 38.55 16.12
N PHE A 79 22.68 37.90 16.57
CA PHE A 79 22.88 36.46 16.33
C PHE A 79 21.73 35.62 16.92
N SER A 80 21.21 36.01 18.09
CA SER A 80 20.08 35.30 18.73
C SER A 80 18.80 35.29 17.87
N THR A 81 18.52 36.38 17.16
CA THR A 81 17.39 36.47 16.22
C THR A 81 17.62 35.56 15.02
N PHE A 82 18.84 35.57 14.47
CA PHE A 82 19.19 34.72 13.34
C PHE A 82 19.14 33.23 13.70
N PHE A 83 19.75 32.86 14.83
CA PHE A 83 19.72 31.50 15.38
C PHE A 83 18.29 31.00 15.60
N CYS A 84 17.36 31.84 16.08
CA CYS A 84 15.95 31.45 16.25
C CYS A 84 15.28 30.94 14.97
N ILE A 85 15.72 31.39 13.78
CA ILE A 85 15.19 30.93 12.50
C ILE A 85 15.61 29.47 12.27
N TYR A 86 16.89 29.17 12.44
CA TYR A 86 17.45 27.81 12.29
C TYR A 86 16.94 26.86 13.35
N LEU A 87 16.84 27.33 14.59
CA LEU A 87 16.26 26.57 15.69
C LEU A 87 14.83 26.11 15.37
N LYS A 88 13.96 27.04 14.95
CA LYS A 88 12.57 26.68 14.62
C LYS A 88 12.50 25.74 13.43
N LYS A 89 13.33 25.94 12.40
CA LYS A 89 13.46 25.05 11.26
C LYS A 89 13.75 23.62 11.73
N GLU A 90 14.78 23.42 12.55
CA GLU A 90 15.15 22.09 13.06
C GLU A 90 14.06 21.46 13.93
N LEU A 91 13.36 22.24 14.76
CA LEU A 91 12.23 21.73 15.55
C LEU A 91 11.07 21.24 14.66
N TRP A 92 10.76 21.98 13.60
CA TRP A 92 9.74 21.55 12.63
C TRP A 92 10.19 20.32 11.83
N ASP A 93 11.48 20.25 11.47
CA ASP A 93 12.07 19.11 10.78
C ASP A 93 12.03 17.84 11.62
N CYS A 94 12.29 17.93 12.94
CA CYS A 94 12.15 16.82 13.87
C CYS A 94 10.72 16.25 13.92
N LEU A 95 9.71 17.11 13.75
CA LEU A 95 8.29 16.71 13.64
C LEU A 95 7.91 16.16 12.25
N GLY A 96 8.79 16.27 11.25
CA GLY A 96 8.50 15.93 9.86
C GLY A 96 7.64 16.97 9.13
N TYR A 97 7.45 18.16 9.70
CA TYR A 97 6.62 19.22 9.11
C TYR A 97 7.41 20.13 8.18
N ARG A 98 8.08 19.57 7.17
CA ARG A 98 8.80 20.36 6.16
C ARG A 98 7.86 21.05 5.17
N THR A 99 6.68 20.49 4.93
CA THR A 99 5.69 20.99 3.97
C THR A 99 4.26 20.98 4.52
N ALA A 100 3.36 21.74 3.88
CA ALA A 100 1.93 21.72 4.25
C ALA A 100 1.31 20.32 4.10
N ALA A 101 1.68 19.56 3.07
CA ALA A 101 1.19 18.20 2.84
C ALA A 101 1.60 17.24 3.96
N GLN A 102 2.85 17.30 4.41
CA GLN A 102 3.37 16.45 5.49
C GLN A 102 2.76 16.72 6.87
N ARG A 103 2.13 17.89 7.07
CA ARG A 103 1.35 18.15 8.29
C ARG A 103 0.09 17.29 8.38
N TYR A 104 -0.44 16.88 7.22
CA TYR A 104 -1.61 16.01 7.09
C TYR A 104 -1.25 14.54 6.86
N ASP A 105 0.00 14.26 6.51
CA ASP A 105 0.52 12.90 6.41
C ASP A 105 0.74 12.34 7.82
N ALA A 106 -0.36 11.93 8.43
CA ALA A 106 -0.38 11.17 9.65
C ALA A 106 0.13 9.76 9.31
N GLN A 107 1.44 9.53 9.36
CA GLN A 107 1.88 8.20 9.78
C GLN A 107 1.43 8.06 11.23
N PRO A 108 0.40 7.24 11.52
CA PRO A 108 0.09 6.93 12.89
C PRO A 108 1.33 6.23 13.45
N ALA A 109 1.71 6.58 14.67
CA ALA A 109 2.76 5.88 15.40
C ALA A 109 2.55 4.38 15.19
N ALA A 110 3.52 3.71 14.56
CA ALA A 110 3.50 2.25 14.50
C ALA A 110 3.34 1.76 15.94
N LEU A 111 2.30 1.00 16.20
CA LEU A 111 2.09 0.43 17.53
C LEU A 111 3.13 -0.66 17.73
N SER A 112 3.69 -0.73 18.93
CA SER A 112 4.55 -1.85 19.31
C SER A 112 3.74 -3.14 19.27
N LEU A 113 4.27 -4.18 18.62
CA LEU A 113 3.66 -5.51 18.64
C LEU A 113 3.65 -6.11 20.05
N GLU A 114 4.61 -5.72 20.89
CA GLU A 114 4.69 -6.11 22.31
C GLU A 114 3.65 -5.40 23.18
N ARG A 115 2.85 -4.50 22.62
CA ARG A 115 1.77 -3.85 23.38
C ARG A 115 0.75 -4.90 23.77
N GLN A 116 0.50 -5.02 25.07
CA GLN A 116 -0.61 -5.82 25.60
C GLN A 116 -1.95 -5.29 25.07
N ILE A 117 -2.82 -6.20 24.63
CA ILE A 117 -4.13 -5.84 24.10
C ILE A 117 -5.06 -5.34 25.22
N ILE A 118 -4.98 -5.98 26.39
CA ILE A 118 -5.70 -5.60 27.60
C ILE A 118 -4.67 -5.02 28.57
N GLU A 119 -4.85 -3.76 28.97
CA GLU A 119 -3.92 -3.09 29.88
C GLU A 119 -3.99 -3.70 31.29
N GLY A 120 -2.86 -4.24 31.78
CA GLY A 120 -2.72 -4.74 33.16
C GLY A 120 -2.87 -6.25 33.33
N GLU A 121 -3.07 -7.00 32.25
CA GLU A 121 -3.05 -8.46 32.27
C GLU A 121 -1.82 -8.99 31.52
N GLU A 122 -1.07 -9.91 32.15
CA GLU A 122 -0.08 -10.72 31.44
C GLU A 122 -0.82 -11.72 30.54
N GLY A 123 -1.07 -11.30 29.31
CA GLY A 123 -1.84 -12.06 28.32
C GLY A 123 -1.35 -11.83 26.90
N LEU A 124 -2.27 -11.82 25.93
CA LEU A 124 -1.94 -11.63 24.51
C LEU A 124 -1.33 -10.26 24.23
N THR A 125 -0.24 -10.27 23.48
CA THR A 125 0.32 -9.08 22.83
C THR A 125 -0.38 -8.82 21.49
N LEU A 126 -0.25 -7.60 20.97
CA LEU A 126 -0.75 -7.27 19.64
C LEU A 126 -0.11 -8.18 18.58
N GLY A 127 1.18 -8.49 18.72
CA GLY A 127 1.93 -9.40 17.85
C GLY A 127 1.32 -10.79 17.76
N ASP A 128 0.84 -11.33 18.88
CA ASP A 128 0.21 -12.66 18.92
C ASP A 128 -1.10 -12.74 18.12
N THR A 129 -1.72 -11.59 17.81
CA THR A 129 -2.97 -11.53 17.03
C THR A 129 -2.77 -11.23 15.55
N VAL A 130 -1.55 -10.87 15.14
CA VAL A 130 -1.27 -10.62 13.72
C VAL A 130 -1.13 -11.97 13.02
N ALA A 131 -2.02 -12.24 12.07
CA ALA A 131 -1.95 -13.44 11.25
C ALA A 131 -0.67 -13.46 10.40
N ASP A 132 -0.08 -14.64 10.24
CA ASP A 132 1.03 -14.85 9.32
C ASP A 132 0.47 -15.20 7.93
N ASP A 133 0.42 -14.21 7.06
CA ASP A 133 -0.02 -14.36 5.66
C ASP A 133 0.75 -15.50 4.96
N THR A 134 2.00 -15.77 5.32
CA THR A 134 2.80 -16.81 4.66
C THR A 134 2.34 -18.23 5.02
N ALA A 135 1.91 -18.43 6.27
CA ALA A 135 1.36 -19.70 6.73
C ALA A 135 -0.03 -19.98 6.14
N GLU A 136 -0.89 -18.95 6.06
CA GLU A 136 -2.20 -19.05 5.41
C GLU A 136 -2.06 -19.38 3.92
N ASN A 137 -1.13 -18.72 3.23
CA ASN A 137 -0.81 -19.01 1.83
C ASN A 137 -0.31 -20.44 1.60
N ALA A 138 0.46 -21.01 2.54
CA ALA A 138 0.93 -22.39 2.42
C ALA A 138 -0.23 -23.41 2.51
N LEU A 139 -1.20 -23.17 3.39
CA LEU A 139 -2.40 -24.00 3.49
C LEU A 139 -3.28 -23.86 2.23
N GLN A 140 -3.49 -22.62 1.79
CA GLN A 140 -4.25 -22.31 0.59
C GLN A 140 -3.61 -22.94 -0.65
N ALA A 141 -2.27 -22.92 -0.76
CA ALA A 141 -1.56 -23.55 -1.88
C ALA A 141 -1.80 -25.08 -1.97
N VAL A 142 -1.93 -25.78 -0.85
CA VAL A 142 -2.26 -27.22 -0.84
C VAL A 142 -3.69 -27.44 -1.33
N ILE A 143 -4.65 -26.64 -0.85
CA ILE A 143 -6.05 -26.69 -1.29
C ILE A 143 -6.15 -26.40 -2.79
N ASP A 144 -5.48 -25.34 -3.25
CA ASP A 144 -5.43 -24.95 -4.66
C ASP A 144 -4.79 -26.03 -5.51
N THR A 145 -3.77 -26.74 -5.00
CA THR A 145 -3.13 -27.84 -5.75
C THR A 145 -4.13 -28.96 -6.02
N VAL A 146 -4.84 -29.42 -4.99
CA VAL A 146 -5.86 -30.49 -5.13
C VAL A 146 -7.02 -30.03 -6.01
N TYR A 147 -7.49 -28.79 -5.85
CA TYR A 147 -8.54 -28.21 -6.68
C TYR A 147 -8.11 -28.12 -8.15
N ASN A 148 -6.89 -27.64 -8.41
CA ASN A 148 -6.35 -27.49 -9.77
C ASN A 148 -6.10 -28.83 -10.44
N GLU A 149 -5.69 -29.86 -9.69
CA GLU A 149 -5.56 -31.23 -10.21
C GLU A 149 -6.92 -31.75 -10.70
N LYS A 150 -7.94 -31.69 -9.86
CA LYS A 150 -9.32 -32.07 -10.24
C LYS A 150 -9.83 -31.23 -11.42
N ALA A 151 -9.61 -29.92 -11.40
CA ALA A 151 -10.04 -29.02 -12.48
C ALA A 151 -9.35 -29.35 -13.81
N ARG A 152 -8.07 -29.75 -13.79
CA ARG A 152 -7.36 -30.20 -15.01
C ARG A 152 -7.96 -31.48 -15.56
N GLU A 153 -8.30 -32.44 -14.70
CA GLU A 153 -8.96 -33.69 -15.12
C GLU A 153 -10.33 -33.43 -15.74
N ASP A 154 -11.15 -32.58 -15.11
CA ASP A 154 -12.49 -32.24 -15.60
C ASP A 154 -12.44 -31.41 -16.90
N ILE A 155 -11.47 -30.48 -17.03
CA ILE A 155 -11.22 -29.77 -18.29
C ILE A 155 -10.76 -30.74 -19.38
N ALA A 156 -9.90 -31.71 -19.06
CA ALA A 156 -9.44 -32.71 -20.04
C ALA A 156 -10.60 -33.60 -20.50
N ALA A 157 -11.47 -34.03 -19.59
CA ALA A 157 -12.68 -34.77 -19.90
C ALA A 157 -13.66 -33.95 -20.76
N ALA A 158 -13.84 -32.67 -20.44
CA ALA A 158 -14.65 -31.76 -21.26
C ALA A 158 -14.04 -31.56 -22.66
N ARG A 159 -12.71 -31.51 -22.76
CA ARG A 159 -11.97 -31.39 -24.03
C ARG A 159 -12.12 -32.60 -24.94
N ALA A 160 -12.33 -33.80 -24.37
CA ALA A 160 -12.58 -35.01 -25.15
C ALA A 160 -13.89 -34.94 -25.98
N HIS A 161 -14.84 -34.08 -25.61
CA HIS A 161 -16.09 -33.86 -26.38
C HIS A 161 -15.91 -32.91 -27.58
N LEU A 162 -14.73 -32.31 -27.75
CA LEU A 162 -14.44 -31.40 -28.86
C LEU A 162 -13.86 -32.15 -30.05
N ASN A 163 -14.10 -31.60 -31.25
CA ASN A 163 -13.48 -32.10 -32.47
C ASN A 163 -12.00 -31.68 -32.50
N ALA A 164 -11.15 -32.40 -33.23
CA ALA A 164 -9.71 -32.12 -33.31
C ALA A 164 -9.37 -30.67 -33.71
N ASP A 165 -10.15 -30.09 -34.64
CA ASP A 165 -9.99 -28.68 -35.06
C ASP A 165 -10.34 -27.68 -33.93
N GLU A 166 -11.39 -27.99 -33.15
CA GLU A 166 -11.85 -27.14 -32.05
C GLU A 166 -10.88 -27.22 -30.86
N ASP A 167 -10.44 -28.42 -30.51
CA ASP A 167 -9.46 -28.67 -29.45
C ASP A 167 -8.09 -28.03 -29.78
N GLY A 168 -7.69 -28.09 -31.05
CA GLY A 168 -6.48 -27.43 -31.53
C GLY A 168 -6.54 -25.91 -31.39
N ILE A 169 -7.70 -25.29 -31.59
CA ILE A 169 -7.89 -23.85 -31.40
C ILE A 169 -7.88 -23.49 -29.91
N ILE A 170 -8.60 -24.24 -29.06
CA ILE A 170 -8.60 -24.03 -27.60
C ILE A 170 -7.18 -24.15 -27.03
N SER A 171 -6.43 -25.15 -27.47
CA SER A 171 -5.03 -25.34 -27.08
C SER A 171 -4.16 -24.12 -27.38
N ARG A 172 -4.30 -23.54 -28.58
CA ARG A 172 -3.52 -22.38 -29.03
C ARG A 172 -3.89 -21.10 -28.28
N VAL A 173 -5.18 -20.89 -28.00
CA VAL A 173 -5.62 -19.69 -27.29
C VAL A 173 -5.20 -19.74 -25.82
N PHE A 174 -5.47 -20.84 -25.12
CA PHE A 174 -5.30 -20.87 -23.66
C PHE A 174 -3.92 -21.33 -23.19
N TYR A 175 -3.21 -22.19 -23.94
CA TYR A 175 -1.88 -22.68 -23.53
C TYR A 175 -0.73 -22.01 -24.27
N ARG A 176 -0.98 -21.43 -25.45
CA ARG A 176 0.04 -20.71 -26.23
C ARG A 176 -0.18 -19.19 -26.28
N GLY A 177 -1.28 -18.68 -25.72
CA GLY A 177 -1.60 -17.25 -25.66
C GLY A 177 -1.84 -16.59 -27.02
N GLN A 178 -2.11 -17.37 -28.08
CA GLN A 178 -2.31 -16.83 -29.43
C GLN A 178 -3.71 -16.23 -29.58
N THR A 179 -3.81 -15.13 -30.34
CA THR A 179 -5.12 -14.55 -30.65
C THR A 179 -5.81 -15.31 -31.80
N VAL A 180 -7.15 -15.29 -31.83
CA VAL A 180 -7.93 -15.90 -32.94
C VAL A 180 -7.53 -15.34 -34.31
N ALA A 181 -7.09 -14.07 -34.34
CA ALA A 181 -6.60 -13.42 -35.55
C ALA A 181 -5.22 -13.92 -35.99
N GLU A 182 -4.30 -14.18 -35.05
CA GLU A 182 -3.00 -14.79 -35.33
C GLU A 182 -3.16 -16.22 -35.84
N ILE A 183 -4.02 -17.02 -35.21
CA ILE A 183 -4.30 -18.39 -35.64
C ILE A 183 -4.85 -18.39 -37.08
N ALA A 184 -5.69 -17.41 -37.44
CA ALA A 184 -6.24 -17.27 -38.80
C ALA A 184 -5.16 -16.96 -39.85
N LYS A 185 -4.20 -16.09 -39.50
CA LYS A 185 -3.06 -15.79 -40.36
C LYS A 185 -2.14 -17.00 -40.54
N GLU A 186 -1.80 -17.70 -39.47
CA GLU A 186 -0.91 -18.87 -39.50
C GLU A 186 -1.48 -20.06 -40.29
N THR A 187 -2.77 -20.33 -40.12
CA THR A 187 -3.44 -21.46 -40.79
C THR A 187 -3.92 -21.13 -42.21
N GLY A 188 -3.76 -19.89 -42.66
CA GLY A 188 -4.24 -19.42 -43.96
C GLY A 188 -5.77 -19.46 -44.10
N GLN A 189 -6.51 -19.50 -42.98
CA GLN A 189 -7.98 -19.61 -42.98
C GLN A 189 -8.66 -18.27 -42.70
N LYS A 190 -9.90 -18.12 -43.17
CA LYS A 190 -10.70 -16.93 -42.90
C LYS A 190 -10.97 -16.80 -41.40
N TYR A 191 -10.76 -15.61 -40.85
CA TYR A 191 -11.03 -15.27 -39.43
C TYR A 191 -12.41 -15.76 -38.95
N GLY A 192 -13.46 -15.53 -39.74
CA GLY A 192 -14.82 -15.93 -39.37
C GLY A 192 -15.06 -17.44 -39.25
N ARG A 193 -14.19 -18.30 -39.82
CA ARG A 193 -14.24 -19.75 -39.60
C ARG A 193 -13.63 -20.11 -38.25
N ILE A 194 -12.46 -19.55 -37.93
CA ILE A 194 -11.77 -19.82 -36.66
C ILE A 194 -12.55 -19.24 -35.48
N SER A 195 -13.11 -18.05 -35.63
CA SER A 195 -14.01 -17.46 -34.62
C SER A 195 -15.23 -18.35 -34.35
N ARG A 196 -15.85 -18.94 -35.38
CA ARG A 196 -16.97 -19.89 -35.21
C ARG A 196 -16.55 -21.17 -34.50
N LEU A 197 -15.41 -21.74 -34.87
CA LEU A 197 -14.87 -22.94 -34.20
C LEU A 197 -14.52 -22.65 -32.74
N TYR A 198 -13.89 -21.51 -32.46
CA TYR A 198 -13.60 -21.06 -31.10
C TYR A 198 -14.87 -20.88 -30.26
N SER A 199 -15.88 -20.18 -30.78
CA SER A 199 -17.16 -20.00 -30.08
C SER A 199 -17.96 -21.30 -29.94
N GLY A 200 -17.86 -22.21 -30.92
CA GLY A 200 -18.47 -23.54 -30.86
C GLY A 200 -17.84 -24.42 -29.78
N ALA A 201 -16.50 -24.43 -29.73
CA ALA A 201 -15.70 -25.10 -28.71
C ALA A 201 -16.07 -24.65 -27.29
N LEU A 202 -16.09 -23.34 -27.06
CA LEU A 202 -16.48 -22.77 -25.76
C LEU A 202 -17.92 -23.14 -25.37
N ARG A 203 -18.85 -23.12 -26.33
CA ARG A 203 -20.25 -23.50 -26.04
C ARG A 203 -20.36 -24.97 -25.63
N LYS A 204 -19.63 -25.88 -26.27
CA LYS A 204 -19.60 -27.31 -25.90
C LYS A 204 -19.01 -27.51 -24.50
N MET A 205 -17.87 -26.89 -24.21
CA MET A 205 -17.26 -26.94 -22.86
C MET A 205 -18.19 -26.32 -21.80
N TYR A 206 -18.90 -25.24 -22.15
CA TYR A 206 -19.85 -24.59 -21.25
C TYR A 206 -21.06 -25.47 -20.89
N HIS A 207 -21.38 -26.49 -21.68
CA HIS A 207 -22.46 -27.43 -21.38
C HIS A 207 -21.97 -28.83 -20.99
N ALA A 208 -20.66 -29.08 -20.97
CA ALA A 208 -20.07 -30.36 -20.56
C ALA A 208 -20.35 -30.64 -19.08
N LYS A 209 -20.91 -31.81 -18.75
CA LYS A 209 -21.35 -32.17 -17.38
C LYS A 209 -20.23 -32.06 -16.33
N GLU A 210 -18.99 -32.32 -16.76
CA GLU A 210 -17.77 -32.33 -15.98
C GLU A 210 -17.45 -30.94 -15.43
N LEU A 211 -17.83 -29.89 -16.18
CA LEU A 211 -17.60 -28.50 -15.79
C LEU A 211 -18.77 -27.86 -15.04
N ARG A 212 -19.77 -28.64 -14.59
CA ARG A 212 -20.97 -28.09 -13.92
C ARG A 212 -20.67 -27.51 -12.54
N GLU A 213 -19.88 -28.20 -11.74
CA GLU A 213 -19.48 -27.79 -10.39
C GLU A 213 -18.80 -26.41 -10.40
N TYR A 214 -17.86 -26.21 -11.33
CA TYR A 214 -17.17 -24.94 -11.53
C TYR A 214 -18.09 -23.81 -12.01
N ARG A 215 -19.13 -24.12 -12.79
CA ARG A 215 -20.10 -23.11 -13.24
C ARG A 215 -20.90 -22.57 -12.07
N GLU A 216 -21.35 -23.42 -11.16
CA GLU A 216 -22.11 -23.01 -9.98
C GLU A 216 -21.26 -22.06 -9.10
N GLU A 217 -20.01 -22.41 -8.85
CA GLU A 217 -19.04 -21.59 -8.10
C GLU A 217 -18.75 -20.23 -8.76
N TYR A 218 -18.50 -20.21 -10.07
CA TYR A 218 -18.28 -18.95 -10.82
C TYR A 218 -19.54 -18.08 -10.94
N THR A 219 -20.73 -18.68 -10.92
CA THR A 219 -21.99 -17.94 -11.00
C THR A 219 -22.33 -17.29 -9.67
N VAL A 220 -21.99 -17.93 -8.54
CA VAL A 220 -22.01 -17.28 -7.22
C VAL A 220 -21.02 -16.11 -7.18
N ASN A 221 -19.82 -16.25 -7.76
CA ASN A 221 -18.87 -15.14 -7.90
C ASN A 221 -19.34 -14.00 -8.83
N LEU A 222 -20.23 -14.29 -9.78
CA LEU A 222 -20.90 -13.26 -10.59
C LEU A 222 -21.78 -12.35 -9.73
N ALA A 223 -22.29 -12.85 -8.60
CA ALA A 223 -23.05 -12.07 -7.62
C ALA A 223 -22.20 -11.01 -6.91
N TYR A 224 -20.88 -11.17 -6.91
CA TYR A 224 -19.94 -10.19 -6.35
C TYR A 224 -19.37 -9.22 -7.41
N ARG A 225 -19.65 -9.45 -8.70
CA ARG A 225 -19.30 -8.50 -9.77
C ARG A 225 -20.44 -7.51 -10.00
N ALA A 226 -20.07 -6.24 -10.20
CA ALA A 226 -20.99 -5.14 -10.46
C ALA A 226 -21.97 -4.84 -9.29
N THR A 227 -21.44 -4.88 -8.06
CA THR A 227 -22.08 -4.49 -6.79
C THR A 227 -22.14 -2.97 -6.57
N GLY A 228 -21.70 -2.16 -7.55
CA GLY A 228 -21.67 -0.70 -7.47
C GLY A 228 -23.05 -0.06 -7.65
N LEU A 229 -23.25 1.09 -6.99
CA LEU A 229 -24.50 1.88 -7.02
C LEU A 229 -25.01 2.16 -8.45
N GLN A 230 -24.11 2.40 -9.41
CA GLN A 230 -24.43 2.63 -10.81
C GLN A 230 -25.19 1.46 -11.45
N THR A 231 -24.74 0.23 -11.20
CA THR A 231 -25.33 -0.99 -11.78
C THR A 231 -26.68 -1.31 -11.15
N PHE A 232 -26.90 -0.96 -9.87
CA PHE A 232 -28.18 -1.11 -9.20
C PHE A 232 -29.26 -0.18 -9.80
N LEU A 233 -28.91 1.07 -10.08
CA LEU A 233 -29.84 2.07 -10.64
C LEU A 233 -30.25 1.75 -12.09
N GLU A 234 -29.36 1.17 -12.89
CA GLU A 234 -29.64 0.81 -14.29
C GLU A 234 -30.56 -0.43 -14.42
N TRP A 235 -30.45 -1.39 -13.51
CA TRP A 235 -31.08 -2.70 -13.64
C TRP A 235 -32.20 -2.95 -12.62
N ASN A 236 -32.36 -2.06 -11.63
CA ASN A 236 -33.35 -2.14 -10.56
C ASN A 236 -33.39 -3.51 -9.85
N GLY A 237 -32.21 -4.09 -9.60
CA GLY A 237 -32.08 -5.40 -8.95
C GLY A 237 -30.66 -5.63 -8.43
N SER A 238 -30.55 -6.44 -7.37
CA SER A 238 -29.25 -6.72 -6.74
C SER A 238 -28.40 -7.67 -7.58
N SER A 239 -27.08 -7.61 -7.39
CA SER A 239 -26.14 -8.51 -8.06
C SER A 239 -26.38 -9.98 -7.72
N VAL A 240 -26.87 -10.26 -6.51
CA VAL A 240 -27.29 -11.59 -6.04
C VAL A 240 -28.55 -12.06 -6.77
N GLU A 241 -29.60 -11.24 -6.84
CA GLU A 241 -30.82 -11.59 -7.59
C GLU A 241 -30.52 -11.84 -9.06
N ARG A 242 -29.60 -11.08 -9.66
CA ARG A 242 -29.17 -11.29 -11.05
C ARG A 242 -28.43 -12.61 -11.26
N ALA A 243 -27.56 -13.00 -10.33
CA ALA A 243 -26.86 -14.27 -10.39
C ALA A 243 -27.85 -15.44 -10.24
N VAL A 244 -28.80 -15.32 -9.31
CA VAL A 244 -29.86 -16.30 -9.06
C VAL A 244 -30.81 -16.44 -10.26
N LEU A 245 -31.29 -15.34 -10.85
CA LEU A 245 -32.12 -15.38 -12.07
C LEU A 245 -31.38 -16.05 -13.24
N ARG A 246 -30.08 -15.81 -13.36
CA ARG A 246 -29.26 -16.42 -14.42
C ARG A 246 -29.04 -17.91 -14.19
N LEU A 247 -28.96 -18.36 -12.93
CA LEU A 247 -28.95 -19.78 -12.57
C LEU A 247 -30.27 -20.46 -12.94
N TYR A 248 -31.42 -19.86 -12.58
CA TYR A 248 -32.74 -20.38 -12.96
C TYR A 248 -32.90 -20.50 -14.49
N ASP A 249 -32.45 -19.49 -15.24
CA ASP A 249 -32.43 -19.52 -16.71
C ASP A 249 -31.55 -20.63 -17.29
N LEU A 250 -30.46 -20.99 -16.61
CA LEU A 250 -29.56 -22.06 -17.04
C LEU A 250 -30.15 -23.44 -16.72
N ASP A 251 -30.75 -23.59 -15.54
CA ASP A 251 -31.44 -24.81 -15.11
C ASP A 251 -32.68 -25.11 -15.95
N GLU A 252 -33.44 -24.09 -16.35
CA GLU A 252 -34.54 -24.26 -17.29
C GLU A 252 -34.06 -24.73 -18.67
N LYS A 253 -32.90 -24.26 -19.13
CA LYS A 253 -32.33 -24.61 -20.44
C LYS A 253 -31.73 -26.01 -20.45
N THR A 254 -31.15 -26.46 -19.34
CA THR A 254 -30.62 -27.82 -19.19
C THR A 254 -31.74 -28.84 -19.01
N CYS A 255 -32.83 -28.50 -18.30
CA CYS A 255 -34.02 -29.36 -18.16
C CYS A 255 -34.82 -29.52 -19.46
N LYS A 256 -34.75 -28.57 -20.40
CA LYS A 256 -35.43 -28.67 -21.71
C LYS A 256 -34.61 -29.44 -22.76
N ALA A 257 -33.40 -29.89 -22.44
CA ALA A 257 -32.48 -30.58 -23.35
C ALA A 257 -32.40 -32.11 -23.13
N TYR A 258 -33.19 -32.66 -22.20
CA TYR A 258 -33.48 -34.08 -22.03
C TYR A 258 -34.95 -34.36 -22.36
#